data_AF-A0A529SE00-F1
#
_entry.id   AF-A0A529SE00-F1
#
_cell.length_a   1.000
_cell.length_b   1.000
_cell.length_c   1.000
_cell.angle_alpha   90.00
_cell.angle_beta   90.00
_cell.angle_gamma   90.00
#
_symmetry.space_group_name_H-M   'P 1'
#
loop_
_entity.id
_entity.type
_entity.pdbx_description
1 polymer ?
#
loop_
_entity_poly.entity_id
_entity_poly.type
_entity_poly.pdbx_seq_one_letter_code
_entity_poly.pdbx_strand_id
1 'polypeptide(L)' 'LTLDDGKAYKLNAETDIDSLKPGMDIVIAYDVSNGENVVTDMQLPDSDQN' A
#
# COMPACT_ATOMS: atom_id res chain seq x y z
N LEU A 1 4.06 3.43 -4.43
CA LEU A 1 4.00 1.95 -4.38
C LEU A 1 3.47 1.45 -5.71
N THR A 2 4.17 0.53 -6.37
CA THR A 2 3.69 -0.09 -7.61
C THR A 2 3.31 -1.53 -7.31
N LEU A 3 2.06 -1.90 -7.58
CA LEU A 3 1.58 -3.28 -7.41
C LEU A 3 1.73 -4.06 -8.72
N ASP A 4 1.58 -5.39 -8.65
CA ASP A 4 1.72 -6.30 -9.80
C ASP A 4 0.72 -6.01 -10.94
N ASP A 5 -0.40 -5.34 -10.62
CA ASP A 5 -1.37 -4.84 -11.59
C ASP A 5 -0.82 -3.71 -12.50
N GLY A 6 0.41 -3.23 -12.24
CA GLY A 6 1.07 -2.16 -13.01
C GLY A 6 0.57 -0.75 -12.64
N LYS A 7 -0.38 -0.63 -11.71
CA LYS A 7 -0.85 0.65 -11.18
C LYS A 7 0.09 1.17 -10.08
N ALA A 8 0.30 2.48 -10.12
CA ALA A 8 1.00 3.22 -9.07
C ALA A 8 -0.01 3.79 -8.07
N TYR A 9 0.30 3.61 -6.79
CA TYR A 9 -0.46 4.09 -5.65
C TYR A 9 0.41 5.06 -4.85
N LYS A 10 -0.16 6.23 -4.58
CA LYS A 10 0.43 7.30 -3.79
C LYS A 10 0.16 7.02 -2.33
N LEU A 11 1.21 6.78 -1.58
CA LEU A 11 1.13 6.59 -0.15
C LEU A 11 1.14 7.96 0.53
N ASN A 12 0.27 8.15 1.52
CA ASN A 12 0.38 9.30 2.42
C ASN A 12 1.69 9.20 3.22
N ALA A 13 2.20 10.33 3.71
CA ALA A 13 3.47 10.39 4.44
C ALA A 13 3.48 9.55 5.75
N GLU A 14 2.31 9.05 6.17
CA GLU A 14 2.14 8.21 7.36
C GLU A 14 2.29 6.71 7.06
N THR A 15 2.25 6.30 5.79
CA THR A 15 2.49 4.90 5.45
C THR A 15 3.98 4.59 5.56
N ASP A 16 4.33 3.68 6.46
CA ASP A 16 5.70 3.19 6.61
C ASP A 16 6.08 2.26 5.43
N ILE A 17 6.70 2.83 4.41
CA ILE A 17 7.19 2.08 3.23
C ILE A 17 8.33 1.13 3.61
N ASP A 18 9.13 1.45 4.62
CA ASP A 18 10.24 0.62 5.07
C ASP A 18 9.77 -0.75 5.60
N SER A 19 8.56 -0.80 6.14
CA SER A 19 7.89 -2.04 6.56
C SER A 19 7.40 -2.90 5.38
N LEU A 20 7.37 -2.38 4.15
CA LEU A 20 6.93 -3.10 2.96
C LEU A 20 8.11 -3.77 2.25
N LYS A 21 8.05 -5.09 2.12
CA LYS A 21 9.01 -5.90 1.36
C LYS A 21 8.39 -6.43 0.07
N PRO A 22 9.18 -6.54 -1.01
CA PRO A 22 8.70 -7.19 -2.23
C PRO A 22 8.32 -8.64 -1.93
N GLY A 23 7.14 -9.06 -2.39
CA GLY A 23 6.57 -10.38 -2.10
C GLY A 23 5.67 -10.44 -0.86
N MET A 24 5.35 -9.30 -0.23
CA MET A 24 4.31 -9.23 0.80
C MET A 24 2.91 -9.09 0.18
N ASP A 25 1.97 -9.89 0.66
CA ASP A 25 0.54 -9.76 0.35
C ASP A 25 -0.09 -8.72 1.29
N ILE A 26 -0.30 -7.51 0.79
CA ILE A 26 -0.96 -6.43 1.54
C ILE A 26 -2.33 -6.12 0.94
N VAL A 27 -3.25 -5.61 1.77
CA VAL A 27 -4.53 -5.08 1.30
C VAL A 27 -4.50 -3.57 1.45
N ILE A 28 -4.76 -2.83 0.38
CA ILE A 28 -4.84 -1.37 0.41
C ILE A 28 -6.23 -0.91 0.00
N ALA A 29 -6.80 0.03 0.76
CA ALA A 29 -7.90 0.85 0.28
C ALA A 29 -7.32 2.14 -0.31
N TYR A 30 -7.76 2.49 -1.50
CA TYR A 30 -7.35 3.72 -2.17
C TYR A 30 -8.58 4.47 -2.66
N ASP A 31 -8.46 5.78 -2.70
CA ASP A 31 -9.40 6.68 -3.34
C ASP A 31 -8.77 7.24 -4.62
N VAL A 32 -9.60 7.48 -5.64
CA VAL A 32 -9.14 8.07 -6.90
C VAL A 32 -9.45 9.56 -6.87
N SER A 33 -8.45 10.37 -6.55
CA SER A 33 -8.57 11.82 -6.51
C SER A 33 -7.73 12.43 -7.63
N ASN A 34 -8.35 13.23 -8.50
CA ASN A 34 -7.70 13.83 -9.67
C ASN A 34 -7.01 12.83 -10.63
N GLY A 35 -7.46 11.57 -10.66
CA GLY A 35 -6.83 10.51 -11.47
C GLY A 35 -5.57 9.91 -10.84
N GLU A 36 -5.22 10.30 -9.61
CA GLU A 36 -4.19 9.66 -8.81
C GLU A 36 -4.86 8.66 -7.84
N ASN A 37 -4.32 7.44 -7.75
CA ASN A 37 -4.74 6.47 -6.73
C ASN A 37 -4.04 6.82 -5.41
N VAL A 38 -4.76 7.43 -4.49
CA VAL A 38 -4.24 7.82 -3.17
C VAL A 38 -4.65 6.75 -2.17
N VAL A 39 -3.68 6.13 -1.52
CA VAL A 39 -3.96 5.14 -0.47
C VAL A 39 -4.52 5.86 0.74
N THR A 40 -5.70 5.45 1.16
CA THR A 40 -6.41 5.98 2.33
C THR A 40 -6.31 5.05 3.53
N ASP A 41 -6.15 3.74 3.28
CA ASP A 41 -6.01 2.72 4.30
C ASP A 41 -5.08 1.61 3.80
N MET A 42 -4.25 1.06 4.68
CA MET A 42 -3.35 -0.05 4.36
C MET A 42 -3.40 -1.06 5.49
N GLN A 43 -3.73 -2.29 5.14
CA GLN A 43 -3.68 -3.44 6.02
C GLN A 43 -2.50 -4.31 5.61
N LEU A 44 -1.49 -4.31 6.47
CA LEU A 44 -0.38 -5.25 6.36
C LEU A 44 -0.85 -6.62 6.86
N PRO A 45 -0.40 -7.73 6.24
CA PRO A 45 -0.59 -9.04 6.83
C PRO A 45 0.19 -9.03 8.16
N ASP A 46 -0.49 -9.28 9.27
CA ASP A 46 0.11 -9.30 10.62
C ASP A 46 1.50 -9.94 10.58
N SER A 47 2.53 -9.13 10.82
CA SER A 47 3.90 -9.61 11.03
C SER A 47 4.08 -10.07 12.48
N ASP A 48 3.08 -10.73 13.04
CA ASP A 48 3.09 -11.18 14.44
C ASP A 48 2.55 -12.61 14.52
N GLN A 49 3.37 -13.58 14.10
CA GLN A 49 3.41 -14.90 14.72
C GLN A 49 4.81 -15.51 14.54
N ASN A 50 5.82 -15.01 15.28
CA ASN A 50 6.78 -15.87 16.03
C ASN A 50 7.72 -15.05 16.92
#